data_AF-A0A1J5Q084-F1
#
_entry.id   AF-A0A1J5Q084-F1
#
_cell.length_a   1.000
_cell.length_b   1.000
_cell.length_c   1.000
_cell.angle_alpha   90.00
_cell.angle_beta   90.00
_cell.angle_gamma   90.00
#
_symmetry.space_group_name_H-M   'P 1'
#
loop_
_entity.id
_entity.type
_entity.pdbx_description
1 polymer ?
#
loop_
_entity_poly.entity_id
_entity_poly.type
_entity_poly.pdbx_seq_one_letter_code
_entity_poly.pdbx_strand_id
1 'polypeptide(L)' 'MRTDIADAMINAGYTIHADVASEGMMESARDISAPLTSKDSGHAFSGRAYIGHFSYQM' A
#
# COMPACT_ATOMS: atom_id res chain seq x y z
N MET A 1 -22.37 13.48 -11.58
CA MET A 1 -21.55 13.36 -10.35
C MET A 1 -21.65 11.90 -9.90
N ARG A 2 -20.67 11.06 -10.25
CA ARG A 2 -20.68 9.60 -9.94
C ARG A 2 -19.34 9.14 -9.33
N THR A 3 -18.44 10.09 -9.08
CA THR A 3 -17.08 9.83 -8.58
C THR A 3 -17.05 9.71 -7.06
N ASP A 4 -18.06 10.25 -6.36
CA ASP A 4 -18.06 10.37 -4.90
C ASP A 4 -18.13 9.02 -4.18
N ILE A 5 -18.88 8.04 -4.71
CA ILE A 5 -19.07 6.74 -4.05
C ILE A 5 -17.84 5.85 -4.20
N ALA A 6 -17.22 5.85 -5.38
CA ALA A 6 -15.99 5.09 -5.62
C ALA A 6 -14.84 5.65 -4.78
N ASP A 7 -14.71 6.98 -4.71
CA ASP A 7 -13.69 7.65 -3.90
C ASP A 7 -13.96 7.44 -2.40
N ALA A 8 -15.21 7.55 -1.93
CA ALA A 8 -15.56 7.27 -0.53
C ALA A 8 -15.28 5.82 -0.13
N MET A 9 -15.49 4.86 -1.03
CA MET A 9 -15.21 3.46 -0.76
C MET A 9 -13.72 3.17 -0.72
N ILE A 10 -12.92 3.78 -1.62
CA ILE A 10 -11.46 3.70 -1.56
C ILE A 10 -10.93 4.31 -0.26
N ASN A 11 -11.40 5.51 0.10
CA ASN A 11 -10.97 6.22 1.31
C ASN A 11 -11.64 5.70 2.61
N ALA A 12 -12.33 4.56 2.58
CA ALA A 12 -13.05 4.02 3.74
C ALA A 12 -12.12 3.47 4.86
N GLY A 13 -10.81 3.73 4.79
CA GLY A 13 -9.82 3.33 5.79
C GLY A 13 -9.18 1.97 5.53
N TYR A 14 -9.19 1.51 4.28
CA TYR A 14 -8.50 0.27 3.89
C TYR A 14 -6.98 0.43 3.94
N THR A 15 -6.29 -0.64 4.31
CA THR A 15 -4.83 -0.68 4.39
C THR A 15 -4.29 -1.72 3.42
N ILE A 16 -3.35 -1.31 2.57
CA ILE A 16 -2.56 -2.20 1.73
C ILE A 16 -1.49 -2.81 2.63
N HIS A 17 -1.49 -4.14 2.72
CA HIS A 17 -0.40 -4.90 3.30
C HIS A 17 0.32 -5.66 2.20
N ALA A 18 1.63 -5.47 2.08
CA ALA A 18 2.47 -6.29 1.22
C ALA A 18 3.43 -7.11 2.09
N ASP A 19 3.50 -8.39 1.79
CA ASP A 19 4.40 -9.35 2.41
C ASP A 19 5.53 -9.67 1.44
N VAL A 20 6.74 -9.87 1.96
CA VAL A 20 7.89 -10.23 1.12
C VAL A 20 8.45 -11.57 1.57
N ALA A 21 8.44 -12.51 0.62
CA ALA A 21 9.19 -13.75 0.70
C ALA A 21 10.15 -13.77 -0.50
N SER A 22 11.45 -13.83 -0.21
CA SER A 22 12.49 -14.00 -1.22
C SER A 22 13.19 -15.33 -0.97
N GLU A 23 13.49 -16.07 -2.04
CA GLU A 23 14.14 -17.38 -1.93
C GLU A 23 15.50 -17.25 -1.22
N GLY A 24 15.65 -17.93 -0.08
CA GLY A 24 16.87 -17.88 0.74
C GLY A 24 16.98 -16.68 1.68
N MET A 25 15.93 -15.85 1.81
CA MET A 25 15.84 -14.77 2.81
C MET A 25 14.74 -15.06 3.83
N MET A 26 14.83 -14.42 5.00
CA MET A 26 13.78 -14.52 6.02
C MET A 26 12.51 -13.83 5.51
N GLU A 27 11.37 -14.49 5.68
CA GLU A 27 10.06 -13.95 5.35
C GLU A 27 9.78 -12.70 6.21
N SER A 28 9.43 -11.59 5.58
CA SER A 28 9.07 -10.36 6.29
C SER A 28 7.58 -10.11 6.17
N ALA A 29 6.88 -10.45 7.25
CA ALA A 29 5.45 -10.21 7.35
C ALA A 29 5.17 -8.71 7.44
N ARG A 30 4.25 -8.21 6.61
CA ARG A 30 3.81 -6.80 6.58
C ARG A 30 4.96 -5.81 6.36
N ASP A 31 5.82 -6.12 5.40
CA ASP A 31 6.92 -5.24 5.02
C ASP A 31 6.42 -3.85 4.59
N ILE A 32 5.24 -3.79 3.96
CA ILE A 32 4.52 -2.55 3.66
C ILE A 32 3.18 -2.50 4.39
N SER A 33 2.87 -1.33 4.94
CA SER A 33 1.53 -0.97 5.42
C SER A 33 1.23 0.45 4.95
N ALA A 34 0.44 0.58 3.89
CA ALA A 34 0.08 1.87 3.29
C ALA A 34 -1.43 2.07 3.33
N PRO A 35 -1.94 3.25 3.73
CA PRO A 35 -3.37 3.54 3.66
C PRO A 35 -3.80 3.65 2.19
N LEU A 36 -4.80 2.86 1.77
CA LEU A 36 -5.37 2.93 0.43
C LEU A 36 -6.26 4.17 0.35
N THR A 37 -5.69 5.29 -0.08
CA THR A 37 -6.45 6.54 -0.30
C THR A 37 -6.14 7.11 -1.67
N SER A 38 -7.12 7.75 -2.30
CA SER A 38 -6.92 8.45 -3.58
C SER A 38 -5.89 9.59 -3.44
N LYS A 39 -5.77 10.13 -2.22
CA LYS A 39 -4.90 11.27 -1.90
C LYS A 39 -3.41 10.88 -1.78
N ASP A 40 -3.12 9.66 -1.34
CA ASP A 40 -1.76 9.11 -1.30
C ASP A 40 -1.41 8.28 -2.55
N SER A 41 -2.29 8.30 -3.57
CA SER A 41 -1.98 7.71 -4.88
C SER A 41 -0.79 8.42 -5.51
N GLY A 42 0.28 7.66 -5.79
CA GLY A 42 1.56 8.17 -6.28
C GLY A 42 2.57 8.55 -5.19
N HIS A 43 2.19 8.54 -3.92
CA HIS A 43 3.17 8.65 -2.84
C HIS A 43 3.92 7.34 -2.66
N ALA A 44 5.17 7.49 -2.23
CA ALA A 44 6.08 6.39 -2.08
C ALA A 44 6.35 6.16 -0.58
N PHE A 45 5.93 5.00 -0.11
CA PHE A 45 6.03 4.53 1.26
C PHE A 45 7.31 3.74 1.45
N SER A 46 8.04 4.02 2.53
CA SER A 46 9.20 3.20 2.89
C SER A 46 8.72 1.87 3.44
N GLY A 47 9.30 0.77 2.94
CA GLY A 47 9.14 -0.53 3.57
C GLY A 47 9.94 -0.65 4.85
N ARG A 48 9.59 -1.67 5.63
CA ARG A 48 10.14 -1.92 6.96
C ARG A 48 11.40 -2.77 6.95
N ALA A 49 11.54 -3.72 6.02
CA ALA A 49 12.75 -4.53 5.93
C ALA A 49 13.29 -4.58 4.50
N TYR A 50 12.65 -5.31 3.61
CA TYR A 50 13.22 -5.63 2.30
C TYR A 50 12.77 -4.69 1.18
N ILE A 51 11.67 -3.95 1.38
CA ILE A 51 11.18 -2.98 0.39
C ILE A 51 11.79 -1.61 0.68
N GLY A 52 12.64 -1.13 -0.23
CA GLY A 52 13.17 0.24 -0.15
C GLY A 52 12.10 1.29 -0.36
N HIS A 53 11.25 1.12 -1.38
CA HIS A 53 10.16 2.05 -1.68
C HIS A 53 8.99 1.34 -2.36
N PHE A 54 7.78 1.67 -1.93
CA PHE A 54 6.54 1.17 -2.52
C PHE A 54 5.64 2.33 -2.89
N SER A 55 5.20 2.39 -4.14
CA SER A 55 4.19 3.34 -4.59
C SER A 55 3.08 2.60 -5.34
N TYR A 56 1.88 3.17 -5.32
CA TYR A 56 0.74 2.67 -6.09
C TYR A 56 0.04 3.82 -6.80
N GLN A 57 -0.58 3.54 -7.94
CA GLN A 57 -1.39 4.49 -8.70
C GLN A 57 -2.76 3.89 -8.99
N MET A 58 -3.80 4.73 -9.00
CA MET A 58 -5.19 4.39 -9.32
C MET A 58 -5.62 4.99 -10.65
#